data_AF-A0A9X2S0E7-F1
#
_entry.id   AF-A0A9X2S0E7-F1
#
_cell.length_a   1.000
_cell.length_b   1.000
_cell.length_c   1.000
_cell.angle_alpha   90.00
_cell.angle_beta   90.00
_cell.angle_gamma   90.00
#
_symmetry.space_group_name_H-M   'P 1'
#
loop_
_entity.id
_entity.type
_entity.pdbx_description
1 polymer ?
#
loop_
_entity_poly.entity_id
_entity_poly.type
_entity_poly.pdbx_seq_one_letter_code
_entity_poly.pdbx_strand_id
1 'polypeptide(L)'
;MEKIKNHVLVNGIKVNKATVVSDSLLKAGSCIPGSKITPTSITFHQTDCYDVDAPRMALALKNANNDPYAGTSKSNYRKASWHITVGHNKIIQNIPLNWKAYAQGCTSGNNTSISIEMCMYNDKAKQYNTYLNAIALFKLLKTEYKSSLVAKAHYDWTEKNCPSWLRAGKFGYSWTWFKNKLVEKDTVKVEYKQLKNGDYNKKAKVVCDSLNVRKSRPNSKGDLGAIDFSLKKGEIVTLGYVHNGWGSIWHEGESGFVNTSNKYIELI
;
A
#
# COMPACT_ATOMS: atom_id res chain seq x y z
N MET A 1 -6.40 -15.69 -0.08
CA MET A 1 -6.49 -15.96 -1.54
C MET A 1 -5.30 -15.30 -2.21
N GLU A 2 -4.62 -16.05 -3.08
CA GLU A 2 -3.49 -15.58 -3.88
C GLU A 2 -3.95 -14.38 -4.75
N LYS A 3 -3.19 -13.27 -4.75
CA LYS A 3 -3.57 -12.07 -5.52
C LYS A 3 -2.92 -12.01 -6.91
N ILE A 4 -2.03 -12.94 -7.22
CA ILE A 4 -1.35 -13.09 -8.50
C ILE A 4 -1.36 -14.56 -8.88
N LYS A 5 -1.83 -14.91 -10.09
CA LYS A 5 -1.76 -16.28 -10.62
C LYS A 5 -0.98 -16.26 -11.92
N ASN A 6 0.05 -17.10 -12.05
CA ASN A 6 0.86 -17.21 -13.27
C ASN A 6 1.39 -15.86 -13.78
N HIS A 7 1.90 -15.01 -12.88
CA HIS A 7 2.40 -13.66 -13.19
C HIS A 7 1.33 -12.67 -13.69
N VAL A 8 0.05 -12.94 -13.40
CA VAL A 8 -1.09 -12.08 -13.72
C VAL A 8 -1.85 -11.76 -12.44
N LEU A 9 -2.09 -10.47 -12.17
CA LEU A 9 -2.93 -10.03 -11.06
C LEU A 9 -4.34 -10.61 -11.24
N VAL A 10 -4.98 -11.02 -10.15
CA VAL A 10 -6.37 -11.52 -10.21
C VAL A 10 -7.29 -10.38 -10.67
N ASN A 11 -8.04 -10.59 -11.76
CA ASN A 11 -8.93 -9.59 -12.33
C ASN A 11 -10.01 -9.18 -11.33
N GLY A 12 -10.38 -7.90 -11.29
CA GLY A 12 -11.46 -7.39 -10.46
C GLY A 12 -11.12 -7.16 -8.98
N ILE A 13 -9.96 -7.62 -8.47
CA ILE A 13 -9.56 -7.33 -7.09
C ILE A 13 -9.36 -5.82 -6.88
N LYS A 14 -9.54 -5.38 -5.64
CA LYS A 14 -9.17 -4.03 -5.21
C LYS A 14 -7.73 -3.99 -4.71
N VAL A 15 -6.97 -3.03 -5.24
CA VAL A 15 -5.66 -2.65 -4.72
C VAL A 15 -5.77 -1.19 -4.32
N ASN A 16 -5.78 -0.94 -3.01
CA ASN A 16 -6.27 0.30 -2.43
C ASN A 16 -7.67 0.63 -3.00
N LYS A 17 -7.86 1.77 -3.70
CA LYS A 17 -9.16 2.18 -4.24
C LYS A 17 -9.40 1.68 -5.67
N ALA A 18 -8.33 1.30 -6.38
CA ALA A 18 -8.41 0.93 -7.78
C ALA A 18 -8.85 -0.52 -7.99
N THR A 19 -9.65 -0.74 -9.03
CA THR A 19 -9.98 -2.08 -9.53
C THR A 19 -8.90 -2.55 -10.50
N VAL A 20 -8.41 -3.77 -10.32
CA VAL A 20 -7.50 -4.42 -11.27
C VAL A 20 -8.26 -4.86 -12.52
N VAL A 21 -7.68 -4.59 -13.69
CA VAL A 21 -8.10 -5.10 -15.00
C VAL A 21 -6.92 -5.87 -15.59
N SER A 22 -7.10 -7.18 -15.78
CA SER A 22 -6.05 -8.10 -16.25
C SER A 22 -6.58 -9.20 -17.18
N ASP A 23 -7.81 -9.05 -17.67
CA ASP A 23 -8.49 -9.97 -18.59
C ASP A 23 -8.11 -9.78 -20.08
N SER A 24 -7.34 -8.74 -20.39
CA SER A 24 -7.04 -8.31 -21.77
C SER A 24 -5.54 -8.12 -22.01
N LEU A 25 -4.72 -9.09 -21.58
CA LEU A 25 -3.26 -9.03 -21.77
C LEU A 25 -2.87 -9.01 -23.25
N LEU A 26 -1.88 -8.20 -23.57
CA LEU A 26 -1.31 -8.07 -24.90
C LEU A 26 -0.36 -9.23 -25.21
N LYS A 27 -0.38 -9.68 -26.47
CA LYS A 27 0.55 -10.69 -26.99
C LYS A 27 1.86 -10.05 -27.41
N ALA A 28 2.87 -10.89 -27.68
CA ALA A 28 4.11 -10.42 -28.30
C ALA A 28 3.82 -9.72 -29.64
N GLY A 29 4.63 -8.71 -29.96
CA GLY A 29 4.46 -7.83 -31.12
C GLY A 29 5.62 -6.83 -31.24
N SER A 30 5.42 -5.73 -31.96
CA SER A 30 6.48 -4.77 -32.28
C SER A 30 7.18 -4.18 -31.04
N CYS A 31 6.42 -3.94 -29.97
CA CYS A 31 6.93 -3.34 -28.74
C CYS A 31 7.07 -4.34 -27.59
N ILE A 32 6.46 -5.53 -27.69
CA ILE A 32 6.44 -6.55 -26.64
C ILE A 32 7.21 -7.78 -27.15
N PRO A 33 8.44 -8.03 -26.68
CA PRO A 33 9.29 -9.10 -27.22
C PRO A 33 8.86 -10.52 -26.82
N GLY A 34 7.99 -10.69 -25.82
CA GLY A 34 7.57 -12.02 -25.32
C GLY A 34 8.64 -12.82 -24.55
N SER A 35 9.92 -12.41 -24.62
CA SER A 35 11.00 -13.03 -23.84
C SER A 35 10.76 -12.92 -22.33
N LYS A 36 11.09 -13.97 -21.58
CA LYS A 36 10.88 -14.04 -20.13
C LYS A 36 12.02 -13.37 -19.34
N ILE A 37 11.70 -12.89 -18.15
CA ILE A 37 12.63 -12.33 -17.17
C ILE A 37 12.32 -12.90 -15.78
N THR A 38 13.30 -12.85 -14.88
CA THR A 38 13.10 -13.03 -13.43
C THR A 38 13.25 -11.66 -12.78
N PRO A 39 12.16 -10.98 -12.42
CA PRO A 39 12.24 -9.62 -11.89
C PRO A 39 12.93 -9.59 -10.52
N THR A 40 13.88 -8.68 -10.36
CA THR A 40 14.52 -8.35 -9.07
C THR A 40 14.17 -6.93 -8.61
N SER A 41 13.45 -6.17 -9.45
CA SER A 41 13.05 -4.81 -9.16
C SER A 41 11.68 -4.46 -9.73
N ILE A 42 11.10 -3.40 -9.19
CA ILE A 42 9.95 -2.70 -9.76
C ILE A 42 10.41 -1.28 -10.07
N THR A 43 10.31 -0.88 -11.33
CA THR A 43 10.63 0.49 -11.78
C THR A 43 9.34 1.29 -11.92
N PHE A 44 9.30 2.44 -11.25
CA PHE A 44 8.20 3.39 -11.35
C PHE A 44 8.51 4.47 -12.38
N HIS A 45 7.51 4.73 -13.21
CA HIS A 45 7.48 5.72 -14.26
C HIS A 45 6.31 6.66 -14.04
N GLN A 46 6.37 7.82 -14.68
CA GLN A 46 5.23 8.69 -14.87
C GLN A 46 5.05 8.91 -16.36
N THR A 47 3.80 8.83 -16.80
CA THR A 47 3.45 8.74 -18.22
C THR A 47 3.87 9.95 -19.06
N ASP A 48 4.11 11.09 -18.42
CA ASP A 48 4.25 12.41 -19.03
C ASP A 48 3.10 12.75 -20.01
N CYS A 49 1.94 12.13 -19.79
CA CYS A 49 0.68 12.33 -20.51
C CYS A 49 -0.36 12.89 -19.54
N TYR A 50 -0.57 14.20 -19.55
CA TYR A 50 -1.43 14.86 -18.57
C TYR A 50 -2.92 14.57 -18.81
N ASP A 51 -3.61 14.24 -17.72
CA ASP A 51 -5.04 13.90 -17.67
C ASP A 51 -5.46 12.75 -18.60
N VAL A 52 -4.50 11.87 -18.94
CA VAL A 52 -4.74 10.61 -19.67
C VAL A 52 -4.89 9.47 -18.66
N ASP A 53 -6.06 8.83 -18.67
CA ASP A 53 -6.38 7.75 -17.74
C ASP A 53 -5.79 6.39 -18.15
N ALA A 54 -5.81 5.45 -17.21
CA ALA A 54 -5.18 4.14 -17.40
C ALA A 54 -5.71 3.38 -18.64
N PRO A 55 -7.04 3.36 -18.94
CA PRO A 55 -7.54 2.75 -20.18
C PRO A 55 -6.95 3.35 -21.46
N ARG A 56 -6.83 4.68 -21.56
CA ARG A 56 -6.25 5.33 -22.74
C ARG A 56 -4.76 5.02 -22.89
N MET A 57 -4.01 4.99 -21.79
CA MET A 57 -2.60 4.58 -21.82
C MET A 57 -2.43 3.11 -22.26
N ALA A 58 -3.28 2.19 -21.77
CA ALA A 58 -3.27 0.79 -22.20
C ALA A 58 -3.63 0.64 -23.69
N LEU A 59 -4.60 1.43 -24.17
CA LEU A 59 -4.95 1.49 -25.59
C LEU A 59 -3.78 2.01 -26.44
N ALA A 60 -3.07 3.04 -25.99
CA ALA A 60 -1.90 3.56 -26.68
C ALA A 60 -0.79 2.49 -26.82
N LEU A 61 -0.54 1.70 -25.76
CA LEU A 61 0.40 0.57 -25.82
C LEU A 61 -0.08 -0.51 -26.79
N LYS A 62 -1.38 -0.86 -26.77
CA LYS A 62 -1.96 -1.83 -27.72
C LYS A 62 -1.72 -1.39 -29.17
N ASN A 63 -1.99 -0.13 -29.48
CA ASN A 63 -1.81 0.42 -30.82
C ASN A 63 -0.33 0.42 -31.21
N ALA A 64 0.57 0.86 -30.32
CA ALA A 64 2.01 0.82 -30.55
C ALA A 64 2.52 -0.60 -30.82
N ASN A 65 2.02 -1.60 -30.09
CA ASN A 65 2.44 -2.99 -30.27
C ASN A 65 1.93 -3.62 -31.56
N ASN A 66 0.80 -3.12 -32.09
CA ASN A 66 0.22 -3.57 -33.35
C ASN A 66 0.79 -2.83 -34.58
N ASP A 67 1.51 -1.72 -34.38
CA ASP A 67 2.15 -0.99 -35.46
C ASP A 67 3.49 -1.66 -35.83
N PRO A 68 3.64 -2.24 -37.04
CA PRO A 68 4.88 -2.90 -37.46
C PRO A 68 6.08 -1.94 -37.56
N TYR A 69 5.84 -0.63 -37.62
CA TYR A 69 6.85 0.40 -37.75
C TYR A 69 7.20 1.10 -36.43
N ALA A 70 6.63 0.67 -35.30
CA ALA A 70 6.90 1.27 -34.00
C ALA A 70 8.42 1.33 -33.68
N GLY A 71 8.89 2.52 -33.32
CA GLY A 71 10.30 2.82 -33.09
C GLY A 71 11.14 3.13 -34.33
N THR A 72 10.51 3.28 -35.49
CA THR A 72 11.16 3.76 -36.73
C THR A 72 10.63 5.15 -37.11
N SER A 73 11.24 5.79 -38.11
CA SER A 73 10.77 7.08 -38.64
C SER A 73 9.41 7.02 -39.35
N LYS A 74 8.85 5.82 -39.56
CA LYS A 74 7.55 5.61 -40.24
C LYS A 74 6.36 5.54 -39.27
N SER A 75 6.59 5.68 -37.96
CA SER A 75 5.56 5.58 -36.94
C SER A 75 5.67 6.73 -35.93
N ASN A 76 4.54 7.12 -35.36
CA ASN A 76 4.49 8.03 -34.22
C ASN A 76 4.68 7.30 -32.88
N TYR A 77 4.73 5.97 -32.89
CA TYR A 77 4.93 5.17 -31.69
C TYR A 77 6.41 4.88 -31.47
N ARG A 78 6.83 4.99 -30.21
CA ARG A 78 8.15 4.54 -29.76
C ARG A 78 8.15 3.02 -29.64
N LYS A 79 9.32 2.40 -29.78
CA LYS A 79 9.55 1.01 -29.37
C LYS A 79 9.62 0.92 -27.84
N ALA A 80 8.46 0.98 -27.20
CA ALA A 80 8.33 1.00 -25.75
C ALA A 80 7.14 0.15 -25.30
N SER A 81 7.29 -0.49 -24.14
CA SER A 81 6.24 -1.29 -23.49
C SER A 81 6.43 -1.28 -21.98
N TRP A 82 5.37 -1.57 -21.22
CA TRP A 82 5.39 -1.63 -19.76
C TRP A 82 4.34 -2.62 -19.24
N HIS A 83 4.53 -3.10 -18.01
CA HIS A 83 3.70 -4.17 -17.44
C HIS A 83 2.37 -3.68 -16.94
N ILE A 84 2.37 -2.59 -16.17
CA ILE A 84 1.17 -2.11 -15.47
C ILE A 84 1.02 -0.61 -15.65
N THR A 85 -0.22 -0.18 -15.92
CA THR A 85 -0.62 1.23 -15.83
C THR A 85 -1.46 1.43 -14.57
N VAL A 86 -1.11 2.42 -13.75
CA VAL A 86 -1.81 2.75 -12.51
C VAL A 86 -2.48 4.11 -12.65
N GLY A 87 -3.80 4.14 -12.56
CA GLY A 87 -4.61 5.35 -12.44
C GLY A 87 -5.22 5.51 -11.05
N HIS A 88 -6.04 6.55 -10.88
CA HIS A 88 -6.70 6.83 -9.60
C HIS A 88 -7.80 5.81 -9.24
N ASN A 89 -8.43 5.18 -10.23
CA ASN A 89 -9.54 4.24 -10.07
C ASN A 89 -9.33 2.85 -10.70
N LYS A 90 -8.32 2.67 -11.56
CA LYS A 90 -8.01 1.41 -12.26
C LYS A 90 -6.51 1.11 -12.23
N ILE A 91 -6.18 -0.17 -12.13
CA ILE A 91 -4.84 -0.71 -12.39
C ILE A 91 -4.98 -1.67 -13.55
N ILE A 92 -4.31 -1.39 -14.66
CA ILE A 92 -4.40 -2.23 -15.87
C ILE A 92 -3.09 -2.95 -16.06
N GLN A 93 -3.13 -4.28 -16.00
CA GLN A 93 -1.99 -5.10 -16.39
C GLN A 93 -2.03 -5.30 -17.90
N ASN A 94 -0.98 -4.89 -18.59
CA ASN A 94 -0.87 -4.97 -20.04
C ASN A 94 -0.20 -6.27 -20.50
N ILE A 95 0.81 -6.76 -19.76
CA ILE A 95 1.57 -7.98 -20.08
C ILE A 95 1.91 -8.78 -18.81
N PRO A 96 2.23 -10.08 -18.92
CA PRO A 96 2.67 -10.89 -17.78
C PRO A 96 3.89 -10.30 -17.06
N LEU A 97 3.90 -10.36 -15.73
CA LEU A 97 4.96 -9.75 -14.89
C LEU A 97 6.35 -10.37 -15.09
N ASN A 98 6.43 -11.57 -15.65
CA ASN A 98 7.68 -12.25 -15.99
C ASN A 98 8.09 -12.07 -17.46
N TRP A 99 7.47 -11.15 -18.21
CA TRP A 99 7.90 -10.82 -19.57
C TRP A 99 8.79 -9.59 -19.56
N LYS A 100 9.70 -9.51 -20.52
CA LYS A 100 10.50 -8.31 -20.77
C LYS A 100 9.61 -7.19 -21.31
N ALA A 101 9.80 -5.99 -20.76
CA ALA A 101 9.26 -4.76 -21.29
C ALA A 101 10.39 -3.83 -21.76
N TYR A 102 10.13 -3.02 -22.78
CA TYR A 102 11.06 -1.99 -23.24
C TYR A 102 10.72 -0.66 -22.56
N ALA A 103 11.07 -0.50 -21.29
CA ALA A 103 10.67 0.67 -20.49
C ALA A 103 11.84 1.45 -19.89
N GLN A 104 12.89 0.76 -19.44
CA GLN A 104 13.96 1.32 -18.61
C GLN A 104 15.06 2.02 -19.42
N GLY A 105 15.02 1.96 -20.75
CA GLY A 105 16.02 2.59 -21.61
C GLY A 105 17.40 1.90 -21.63
N CYS A 106 17.58 0.80 -20.90
CA CYS A 106 18.81 0.02 -20.88
C CYS A 106 18.53 -1.49 -20.77
N THR A 107 19.47 -2.31 -21.25
CA THR A 107 19.34 -3.78 -21.27
C THR A 107 19.20 -4.36 -19.87
N SER A 108 19.98 -3.89 -18.89
CA SER A 108 19.94 -4.39 -17.52
C SER A 108 18.57 -4.15 -16.87
N GLY A 109 18.01 -2.94 -17.01
CA GLY A 109 16.68 -2.61 -16.49
C GLY A 109 15.56 -3.40 -17.16
N ASN A 110 15.54 -3.43 -18.49
CA ASN A 110 14.53 -4.17 -19.26
C ASN A 110 14.53 -5.69 -18.93
N ASN A 111 15.71 -6.25 -18.61
CA ASN A 111 15.86 -7.68 -18.30
C ASN A 111 15.55 -8.05 -16.84
N THR A 112 15.37 -7.09 -15.93
CA THR A 112 15.33 -7.37 -14.48
C THR A 112 14.20 -6.66 -13.74
N SER A 113 13.34 -5.89 -14.43
CA SER A 113 12.37 -5.04 -13.77
C SER A 113 10.95 -5.16 -14.31
N ILE A 114 9.99 -5.14 -13.38
CA ILE A 114 8.58 -4.86 -13.68
C ILE A 114 8.42 -3.34 -13.81
N SER A 115 7.92 -2.86 -14.95
CA SER A 115 7.66 -1.44 -15.21
C SER A 115 6.22 -1.06 -14.88
N ILE A 116 6.07 -0.03 -14.05
CA ILE A 116 4.79 0.55 -13.64
C ILE A 116 4.71 2.00 -14.11
N GLU A 117 3.78 2.31 -15.02
CA GLU A 117 3.46 3.65 -15.47
C GLU A 117 2.35 4.26 -14.60
N MET A 118 2.65 5.35 -13.88
CA MET A 118 1.65 6.09 -13.10
C MET A 118 1.06 7.22 -13.95
N CYS A 119 -0.26 7.19 -14.15
CA CYS A 119 -1.00 8.28 -14.80
C CYS A 119 -0.78 9.60 -14.06
N MET A 120 -0.87 10.70 -14.82
CA MET A 120 -0.62 12.05 -14.32
C MET A 120 -1.89 12.90 -14.45
N TYR A 121 -2.42 13.37 -13.33
CA TYR A 121 -3.64 14.16 -13.26
C TYR A 121 -3.35 15.53 -12.66
N ASN A 122 -3.87 16.60 -13.28
CA ASN A 122 -3.75 17.94 -12.70
C ASN A 122 -4.61 18.11 -11.43
N ASP A 123 -5.62 17.26 -11.25
CA ASP A 123 -6.34 17.10 -9.99
C ASP A 123 -5.44 16.45 -8.92
N LYS A 124 -5.12 17.22 -7.87
CA LYS A 124 -4.24 16.79 -6.76
C LYS A 124 -4.78 15.55 -6.04
N ALA A 125 -6.09 15.41 -5.84
CA ALA A 125 -6.69 14.28 -5.15
C ALA A 125 -6.62 13.00 -5.99
N LYS A 126 -6.88 13.09 -7.31
CA LYS A 126 -6.68 11.97 -8.24
C LYS A 126 -5.21 11.57 -8.32
N GLN A 127 -4.29 12.55 -8.37
CA GLN A 127 -2.86 12.25 -8.38
C GLN A 127 -2.42 11.54 -7.10
N TYR A 128 -2.88 12.02 -5.93
CA TYR A 128 -2.59 11.38 -4.66
C TYR A 128 -3.10 9.95 -4.59
N ASN A 129 -4.35 9.70 -5.01
CA ASN A 129 -4.90 8.35 -5.07
C ASN A 129 -4.12 7.44 -6.04
N THR A 130 -3.62 7.98 -7.16
CA THR A 130 -2.77 7.24 -8.10
C THR A 130 -1.47 6.77 -7.43
N TYR A 131 -0.80 7.64 -6.67
CA TYR A 131 0.38 7.27 -5.91
C TYR A 131 0.06 6.20 -4.84
N LEU A 132 -1.03 6.34 -4.09
CA LEU A 132 -1.44 5.35 -3.09
C LEU A 132 -1.76 3.99 -3.72
N ASN A 133 -2.39 3.97 -4.90
CA ASN A 133 -2.63 2.73 -5.64
C ASN A 133 -1.32 2.07 -6.07
N ALA A 134 -0.35 2.85 -6.55
CA ALA A 134 0.98 2.33 -6.94
C ALA A 134 1.77 1.80 -5.73
N ILE A 135 1.70 2.48 -4.58
CA ILE A 135 2.30 2.03 -3.31
C ILE A 135 1.68 0.71 -2.86
N ALA A 136 0.35 0.61 -2.86
CA ALA A 136 -0.35 -0.61 -2.47
C ALA A 136 -0.06 -1.77 -3.42
N LEU A 137 0.03 -1.50 -4.72
CA LEU A 137 0.43 -2.49 -5.73
C LEU A 137 1.85 -2.99 -5.48
N PHE A 138 2.80 -2.10 -5.19
CA PHE A 138 4.17 -2.50 -4.86
C PHE A 138 4.25 -3.41 -3.65
N LYS A 139 3.56 -3.05 -2.56
CA LYS A 139 3.49 -3.87 -1.35
C LYS A 139 2.93 -5.26 -1.66
N LEU A 140 1.83 -5.32 -2.43
CA LEU A 140 1.23 -6.58 -2.89
C LEU A 140 2.25 -7.42 -3.70
N LEU A 141 2.86 -6.84 -4.72
CA LEU A 141 3.85 -7.54 -5.56
C LEU A 141 5.03 -8.05 -4.72
N LYS A 142 5.53 -7.24 -3.78
CA LYS A 142 6.64 -7.62 -2.92
C LYS A 142 6.29 -8.77 -1.97
N THR A 143 5.05 -8.82 -1.46
CA THR A 143 4.57 -9.95 -0.65
C THR A 143 4.50 -11.23 -1.47
N GLU A 144 3.87 -11.19 -2.65
CA GLU A 144 3.66 -12.37 -3.50
C GLU A 144 4.99 -12.90 -4.09
N TYR A 145 5.94 -12.02 -4.43
CA TYR A 145 7.28 -12.37 -4.91
C TYR A 145 8.32 -12.59 -3.78
N LYS A 146 7.87 -12.71 -2.52
CA LYS A 146 8.71 -13.04 -1.35
C LYS A 146 9.93 -12.13 -1.20
N SER A 147 9.68 -10.82 -1.13
CA SER A 147 10.61 -9.72 -0.74
C SER A 147 11.79 -9.36 -1.67
N SER A 148 12.05 -10.13 -2.72
CA SER A 148 13.19 -9.91 -3.64
C SER A 148 13.15 -8.60 -4.44
N LEU A 149 11.99 -7.94 -4.51
CA LEU A 149 11.80 -6.75 -5.35
C LEU A 149 12.27 -5.45 -4.67
N VAL A 150 13.19 -4.77 -5.34
CA VAL A 150 13.66 -3.42 -4.99
C VAL A 150 12.91 -2.36 -5.81
N ALA A 151 12.45 -1.30 -5.15
CA ALA A 151 11.84 -0.15 -5.83
C ALA A 151 12.91 0.72 -6.50
N LYS A 152 12.70 1.07 -7.77
CA LYS A 152 13.55 1.98 -8.54
C LYS A 152 12.71 3.04 -9.26
N ALA A 153 13.31 4.19 -9.52
CA ALA A 153 12.84 5.14 -10.53
C ALA A 153 13.47 4.80 -11.88
N HIS A 154 12.87 5.23 -13.01
CA HIS A 154 13.55 5.17 -14.31
C HIS A 154 14.90 5.90 -14.25
N TYR A 155 14.96 7.03 -13.55
CA TYR A 155 16.20 7.77 -13.29
C TYR A 155 17.36 6.87 -12.79
N ASP A 156 17.09 5.85 -11.97
CA ASP A 156 18.13 4.97 -11.41
C ASP A 156 18.79 4.06 -12.48
N TRP A 157 18.25 4.04 -13.70
CA TRP A 157 18.76 3.23 -14.82
C TRP A 157 19.50 4.04 -15.88
N THR A 158 19.04 5.26 -16.16
CA THR A 158 19.51 6.06 -17.32
C THR A 158 19.61 7.55 -17.01
N GLU A 159 19.35 7.98 -15.78
CA GLU A 159 19.27 9.39 -15.36
C GLU A 159 18.18 10.21 -16.08
N LYS A 160 17.31 9.57 -16.88
CA LYS A 160 16.11 10.20 -17.41
C LYS A 160 15.31 10.79 -16.24
N ASN A 161 14.89 12.05 -16.35
CA ASN A 161 14.06 12.73 -15.36
C ASN A 161 12.63 12.13 -15.29
N CYS A 162 12.52 10.91 -14.76
CA CYS A 162 11.30 10.13 -14.65
C CYS A 162 11.40 9.24 -13.39
N PRO A 163 10.39 9.21 -12.51
CA PRO A 163 9.08 9.87 -12.59
C PRO A 163 9.15 11.39 -12.35
N SER A 164 8.76 12.20 -13.35
CA SER A 164 9.08 13.63 -13.45
C SER A 164 8.47 14.48 -12.33
N TRP A 165 7.18 14.31 -12.02
CA TRP A 165 6.49 15.05 -10.98
C TRP A 165 6.91 14.65 -9.57
N LEU A 166 7.14 13.36 -9.32
CA LEU A 166 7.70 12.92 -8.02
C LEU A 166 9.13 13.44 -7.84
N ARG A 167 9.94 13.49 -8.90
CA ARG A 167 11.28 14.11 -8.81
C ARG A 167 11.21 15.62 -8.57
N ALA A 168 10.23 16.30 -9.17
CA ALA A 168 10.00 17.73 -8.98
C ALA A 168 9.25 18.08 -7.68
N GLY A 169 8.80 17.11 -6.88
CA GLY A 169 8.03 17.37 -5.66
C GLY A 169 6.63 17.95 -5.89
N LYS A 170 6.05 17.76 -7.09
CA LYS A 170 4.77 18.37 -7.46
C LYS A 170 3.67 17.96 -6.48
N PHE A 171 2.84 18.95 -6.12
CA PHE A 171 1.79 18.86 -5.09
C PHE A 171 2.27 18.53 -3.67
N GLY A 172 3.57 18.66 -3.40
CA GLY A 172 4.18 18.30 -2.12
C GLY A 172 4.55 16.82 -2.01
N TYR A 173 4.53 16.06 -3.12
CA TYR A 173 4.89 14.65 -3.15
C TYR A 173 6.20 14.46 -3.90
N SER A 174 7.26 14.10 -3.17
CA SER A 174 8.58 13.83 -3.74
C SER A 174 8.86 12.34 -3.95
N TRP A 175 9.90 12.00 -4.71
CA TRP A 175 10.40 10.63 -4.81
C TRP A 175 10.81 10.07 -3.43
N THR A 176 11.41 10.90 -2.58
CA THR A 176 11.74 10.54 -1.20
C THR A 176 10.49 10.22 -0.39
N TRP A 177 9.46 11.07 -0.46
CA TRP A 177 8.16 10.79 0.17
C TRP A 177 7.57 9.46 -0.32
N PHE A 178 7.60 9.22 -1.63
CA PHE A 178 7.07 7.99 -2.22
C PHE A 178 7.82 6.76 -1.71
N LYS A 179 9.17 6.77 -1.74
CA LYS A 179 9.99 5.67 -1.20
C LYS A 179 9.71 5.40 0.28
N ASN A 180 9.54 6.43 1.10
CA ASN A 180 9.19 6.26 2.51
C ASN A 180 7.84 5.55 2.66
N LYS A 181 6.84 5.88 1.84
CA LYS A 181 5.53 5.21 1.84
C LYS A 181 5.58 3.76 1.36
N LEU A 182 6.54 3.37 0.51
CA LEU A 182 6.71 1.98 0.07
C LEU A 182 7.14 1.06 1.23
N VAL A 183 7.91 1.57 2.17
CA VAL A 183 8.47 0.80 3.31
C VAL A 183 7.72 1.03 4.62
N GLU A 184 6.85 2.05 4.68
CA GLU A 184 5.97 2.29 5.82
C GLU A 184 5.13 1.04 6.09
N LYS A 185 5.25 0.48 7.29
CA LYS A 185 4.40 -0.64 7.71
C LYS A 185 2.96 -0.16 7.74
N ASP A 186 2.05 -0.96 7.18
CA ASP A 186 0.62 -0.72 7.33
C ASP A 186 0.28 -0.90 8.81
N THR A 187 0.33 0.18 9.58
CA THR A 187 -0.23 0.20 10.91
C THR A 187 -1.72 0.15 10.72
N VAL A 188 -2.29 -1.04 10.87
CA VAL A 188 -3.74 -1.16 11.07
C VAL A 188 -4.03 -0.30 12.30
N LYS A 189 -4.64 0.87 12.09
CA LYS A 189 -5.28 1.61 13.17
C LYS A 189 -6.47 0.76 13.59
N VAL A 190 -6.22 -0.23 14.43
CA VAL A 190 -7.28 -0.95 15.13
C VAL A 190 -7.95 0.10 15.99
N GLU A 191 -9.17 0.46 15.63
CA GLU A 191 -9.98 1.34 16.45
C GLU A 191 -10.43 0.52 17.66
N TYR A 192 -9.80 0.77 18.79
CA TYR A 192 -10.13 0.06 20.01
C TYR A 192 -11.32 0.74 20.70
N LYS A 193 -12.35 -0.05 21.00
CA LYS A 193 -13.54 0.43 21.72
C LYS A 193 -13.30 0.38 23.22
N GLN A 194 -13.69 1.42 23.93
CA GLN A 194 -13.71 1.49 25.39
C GLN A 194 -15.14 1.43 25.92
N LEU A 195 -15.30 1.12 27.21
CA LEU A 195 -16.58 1.21 27.90
C LEU A 195 -17.01 2.67 28.09
N LYS A 196 -18.32 2.90 28.22
CA LYS A 196 -18.91 4.24 28.29
C LYS A 196 -18.86 4.79 29.71
N ASN A 197 -18.92 6.11 29.82
CA ASN A 197 -19.05 6.78 31.11
C ASN A 197 -20.33 6.32 31.81
N GLY A 198 -20.20 5.92 33.07
CA GLY A 198 -21.31 5.42 33.85
C GLY A 198 -21.51 3.91 33.79
N ASP A 199 -20.77 3.16 32.97
CA ASP A 199 -20.78 1.69 33.07
C ASP A 199 -20.22 1.26 34.44
N TYR A 200 -20.85 0.27 35.07
CA TYR A 200 -20.44 -0.27 36.37
C TYR A 200 -20.83 -1.75 36.53
N ASN A 201 -20.20 -2.44 37.48
CA ASN A 201 -20.41 -3.85 37.82
C ASN A 201 -20.29 -4.82 36.63
N LYS A 202 -19.35 -4.55 35.71
CA LYS A 202 -19.06 -5.42 34.56
C LYS A 202 -17.93 -6.38 34.89
N LYS A 203 -18.05 -7.66 34.57
CA LYS A 203 -16.92 -8.59 34.63
C LYS A 203 -16.14 -8.53 33.32
N ALA A 204 -14.82 -8.55 33.42
CA ALA A 204 -13.95 -8.54 32.27
C ALA A 204 -12.75 -9.45 32.48
N LYS A 205 -12.34 -10.12 31.42
CA LYS A 205 -11.14 -10.94 31.35
C LYS A 205 -10.00 -10.15 30.71
N VAL A 206 -8.81 -10.21 31.29
CA VAL A 206 -7.60 -9.59 30.72
C VAL A 206 -7.14 -10.41 29.51
N VAL A 207 -7.00 -9.75 28.35
CA VAL A 207 -6.60 -10.41 27.09
C VAL A 207 -5.17 -10.06 26.65
N CYS A 208 -4.58 -9.01 27.19
CA CYS A 208 -3.18 -8.66 26.99
C CYS A 208 -2.26 -9.37 27.99
N ASP A 209 -0.96 -9.48 27.67
CA ASP A 209 0.02 -10.19 28.50
C ASP A 209 0.21 -9.55 29.88
N SER A 210 0.15 -8.22 29.96
CA SER A 210 0.20 -7.46 31.21
C SER A 210 -0.67 -6.19 31.09
N LEU A 211 -1.63 -6.05 32.01
CA LEU A 211 -2.50 -4.90 32.16
C LEU A 211 -2.11 -4.10 33.41
N ASN A 212 -1.54 -2.92 33.19
CA ASN A 212 -1.20 -2.01 34.28
C ASN A 212 -2.45 -1.52 35.01
N VAL A 213 -2.47 -1.74 36.32
CA VAL A 213 -3.40 -1.14 37.26
C VAL A 213 -2.75 0.13 37.80
N ARG A 214 -3.46 1.25 37.73
CA ARG A 214 -2.93 2.56 38.11
C ARG A 214 -3.60 3.09 39.37
N LYS A 215 -2.84 3.86 40.16
CA LYS A 215 -3.33 4.50 41.39
C LYS A 215 -4.40 5.57 41.14
N SER A 216 -4.43 6.14 39.94
CA SER A 216 -5.41 7.15 39.55
C SER A 216 -5.76 7.03 38.06
N ARG A 217 -6.95 7.52 37.71
CA ARG A 217 -7.31 7.77 36.30
C ARG A 217 -6.41 8.85 35.70
N PRO A 218 -6.28 8.92 34.37
CA PRO A 218 -5.54 10.00 33.75
C PRO A 218 -6.11 11.37 34.11
N ASN A 219 -5.23 12.37 34.24
CA ASN A 219 -5.65 13.74 34.50
C ASN A 219 -6.31 14.38 33.25
N SER A 220 -6.75 15.63 33.35
CA SER A 220 -7.39 16.36 32.23
C SER A 220 -6.49 16.55 31.00
N LYS A 221 -5.17 16.40 31.15
CA LYS A 221 -4.18 16.45 30.05
C LYS A 221 -3.90 15.07 29.45
N GLY A 222 -4.42 14.00 30.05
CA GLY A 222 -4.20 12.62 29.65
C GLY A 222 -2.97 11.97 30.28
N ASP A 223 -2.29 12.64 31.22
CA ASP A 223 -1.13 12.05 31.90
C ASP A 223 -1.58 10.88 32.77
N LEU A 224 -0.88 9.75 32.64
CA LEU A 224 -1.24 8.51 33.32
C LEU A 224 -0.79 8.52 34.78
N GLY A 225 -1.65 8.06 35.69
CA GLY A 225 -1.30 7.82 37.09
C GLY A 225 -0.20 6.77 37.25
N ALA A 226 0.52 6.77 38.38
CA ALA A 226 1.54 5.77 38.67
C ALA A 226 0.98 4.34 38.57
N ILE A 227 1.80 3.42 38.05
CA ILE A 227 1.47 1.98 38.05
C ILE A 227 1.58 1.50 39.50
N ASP A 228 0.59 0.75 39.96
CA ASP A 228 0.60 0.12 41.27
C ASP A 228 1.06 -1.34 41.13
N PHE A 229 0.29 -2.11 40.37
CA PHE A 229 0.59 -3.48 40.00
C PHE A 229 0.09 -3.78 38.58
N SER A 230 0.22 -5.02 38.12
CA SER A 230 -0.28 -5.44 36.82
C SER A 230 -1.01 -6.77 36.89
N LEU A 231 -2.11 -6.88 36.16
CA LEU A 231 -2.84 -8.12 35.95
C LEU A 231 -2.27 -8.85 34.73
N LYS A 232 -2.19 -10.16 34.82
CA LYS A 232 -1.74 -11.06 33.76
C LYS A 232 -2.90 -11.47 32.86
N LYS A 233 -2.55 -11.94 31.68
CA LYS A 233 -3.50 -12.52 30.73
C LYS A 233 -4.32 -13.64 31.37
N GLY A 234 -5.62 -13.58 31.18
CA GLY A 234 -6.57 -14.56 31.66
C GLY A 234 -7.20 -14.24 33.01
N GLU A 235 -6.63 -13.32 33.79
CA GLU A 235 -7.21 -12.87 35.05
C GLU A 235 -8.57 -12.19 34.82
N ILE A 236 -9.49 -12.36 35.78
CA ILE A 236 -10.83 -11.81 35.72
C ILE A 236 -10.98 -10.75 36.79
N VAL A 237 -11.47 -9.59 36.39
CA VAL A 237 -11.75 -8.47 37.30
C VAL A 237 -13.19 -8.00 37.17
N THR A 238 -13.72 -7.48 38.27
CA THR A 238 -14.98 -6.74 38.25
C THR A 238 -14.67 -5.25 38.13
N LEU A 239 -15.10 -4.65 37.03
CA LEU A 239 -15.03 -3.22 36.79
C LEU A 239 -16.16 -2.55 37.57
N GLY A 240 -15.78 -1.66 38.48
CA GLY A 240 -16.66 -0.66 39.09
C GLY A 240 -16.93 0.49 38.11
N TYR A 241 -17.05 1.71 38.63
CA TYR A 241 -17.43 2.88 37.83
C TYR A 241 -16.41 3.20 36.73
N VAL A 242 -16.91 3.28 35.49
CA VAL A 242 -16.14 3.68 34.31
C VAL A 242 -16.28 5.18 34.06
N HIS A 243 -15.13 5.84 33.90
CA HIS A 243 -15.05 7.24 33.49
C HIS A 243 -13.92 7.44 32.49
N ASN A 244 -14.26 8.05 31.35
CA ASN A 244 -13.42 8.28 30.18
C ASN A 244 -12.66 7.02 29.74
N GLY A 245 -13.35 5.88 29.71
CA GLY A 245 -12.77 4.59 29.34
C GLY A 245 -11.88 3.95 30.42
N TRP A 246 -11.87 4.48 31.65
CA TRP A 246 -11.14 3.89 32.79
C TRP A 246 -12.08 3.40 33.89
N GLY A 247 -12.07 2.10 34.12
CA GLY A 247 -12.85 1.42 35.16
C GLY A 247 -12.04 1.30 36.45
N SER A 248 -12.68 1.55 37.59
CA SER A 248 -12.11 1.18 38.88
C SER A 248 -12.18 -0.33 39.08
N ILE A 249 -11.22 -0.90 39.79
CA ILE A 249 -11.23 -2.31 40.18
C ILE A 249 -10.88 -2.44 41.66
N TRP A 250 -11.32 -3.55 42.24
CA TRP A 250 -10.83 -4.06 43.52
C TRP A 250 -10.27 -5.46 43.27
N HIS A 251 -9.01 -5.69 43.64
CA HIS A 251 -8.33 -6.96 43.40
C HIS A 251 -7.41 -7.25 44.57
N GLU A 252 -7.60 -8.41 45.22
CA GLU A 252 -6.77 -8.89 46.34
C GLU A 252 -6.54 -7.88 47.48
N GLY A 253 -7.52 -7.01 47.75
CA GLY A 253 -7.43 -6.02 48.83
C GLY A 253 -6.90 -4.65 48.40
N GLU A 254 -6.48 -4.51 47.14
CA GLU A 254 -6.04 -3.24 46.56
C GLU A 254 -7.06 -2.68 45.57
N SER A 255 -7.16 -1.35 45.54
CA SER A 255 -8.02 -0.62 44.60
C SER A 255 -7.18 0.08 43.53
N GLY A 256 -7.65 0.08 42.29
CA GLY A 256 -6.97 0.82 41.23
C GLY A 256 -7.82 1.04 39.99
N PHE A 257 -7.20 1.54 38.93
CA PHE A 257 -7.87 1.89 37.67
C PHE A 257 -7.21 1.21 36.48
N VAL A 258 -8.03 0.66 35.59
CA VAL A 258 -7.59 -0.01 34.36
C VAL A 258 -8.24 0.61 33.12
N ASN A 259 -7.52 0.57 32.00
CA ASN A 259 -8.06 0.99 30.72
C ASN A 259 -9.01 -0.08 30.18
N THR A 260 -10.25 0.31 29.89
CA THR A 260 -11.33 -0.60 29.47
C THR A 260 -11.36 -0.90 27.97
N SER A 261 -10.33 -0.46 27.25
CA SER A 261 -10.19 -0.74 25.83
C SER A 261 -10.21 -2.24 25.55
N ASN A 262 -10.92 -2.64 24.51
CA ASN A 262 -10.91 -4.02 23.99
C ASN A 262 -9.53 -4.49 23.49
N LYS A 263 -8.52 -3.61 23.51
CA LYS A 263 -7.11 -3.96 23.42
C LYS A 263 -6.62 -4.79 24.60
N TYR A 264 -7.16 -4.53 25.80
CA TYR A 264 -6.62 -5.00 27.07
C TYR A 264 -7.56 -5.97 27.78
N ILE A 265 -8.87 -5.76 27.64
CA ILE A 265 -9.88 -6.57 28.32
C ILE A 265 -11.02 -6.98 27.39
N GLU A 266 -11.70 -8.07 27.72
CA GLU A 266 -12.91 -8.55 27.05
C GLU A 266 -14.01 -8.72 28.10
N LEU A 267 -15.21 -8.18 27.84
CA LEU A 267 -16.36 -8.36 28.73
C LEU A 267 -16.82 -9.82 28.71
N ILE A 268 -17.22 -10.33 29.88
CA ILE A 268 -17.75 -11.69 30.06
C ILE A 268 -19.06 -11.68 30.85
#